data_AF-A0A5J6XLY7-F1
#
_entry.id   AF-A0A5J6XLY7-F1
#
_cell.length_a   1.000
_cell.length_b   1.000
_cell.length_c   1.000
_cell.angle_alpha   90.00
_cell.angle_beta   90.00
_cell.angle_gamma   90.00
#
_symmetry.space_group_name_H-M   'P 1'
#
loop_
_entity.id
_entity.type
_entity.pdbx_description
1 polymer ?
#
loop_
_entity_poly.entity_id
_entity_poly.type
_entity_poly.pdbx_seq_one_letter_code
_entity_poly.pdbx_strand_id
1 'polypeptide(L)'
;MQRRRRRAGKGLCYPGYNWCGPGCSGPWGPTNQVDSCCKKHDDCYKRFGPTKQCDEMLLNCLQSQINPRTKMGRDARLFYNVMRLRYDLR
;
A
#
# COMPACT_ATOMS: atom_id res chain seq x y z
N MET A 1 6.18 20.56 -17.96
CA MET A 1 6.23 19.10 -17.69
C MET A 1 7.39 18.81 -16.74
N GLN A 2 7.16 18.86 -15.42
CA GLN A 2 8.23 18.64 -14.44
C GLN A 2 8.48 17.14 -14.28
N ARG A 3 9.52 16.64 -14.97
CA ARG A 3 10.18 15.37 -14.67
C ARG A 3 10.76 15.45 -13.25
N ARG A 4 9.94 15.19 -12.23
CA ARG A 4 10.42 15.03 -10.86
C ARG A 4 11.28 13.77 -10.83
N ARG A 5 12.61 13.99 -10.80
CA ARG A 5 13.64 13.00 -10.49
C ARG A 5 13.13 12.15 -9.33
N ARG A 6 12.73 10.89 -9.58
CA ARG A 6 12.39 9.93 -8.52
C ARG A 6 13.68 9.59 -7.80
N ARG A 7 14.05 10.44 -6.83
CA ARG A 7 15.16 10.17 -5.90
C ARG A 7 14.90 8.80 -5.30
N ALA A 8 15.87 7.91 -5.45
CA ALA A 8 15.94 6.62 -4.78
C ALA A 8 16.18 6.80 -3.26
N GLY A 9 15.33 7.60 -2.61
CA GLY A 9 15.26 7.67 -1.16
C GLY A 9 14.52 6.42 -0.70
N LYS A 10 15.16 5.62 0.16
CA LYS A 10 14.54 4.46 0.79
C LYS A 10 13.24 4.91 1.45
N GLY A 11 12.10 4.62 0.84
CA GLY A 11 10.80 4.78 1.50
C GLY A 11 10.80 4.04 2.84
N LEU A 12 9.92 4.44 3.75
CA LEU A 12 9.73 3.74 5.02
C LEU A 12 8.87 2.49 4.76
N CYS A 13 9.49 1.51 4.10
CA CYS A 13 8.82 0.25 3.76
C CYS A 13 8.72 -0.59 5.01
N TYR A 14 7.55 -1.18 5.21
CA TYR A 14 7.35 -2.10 6.30
C TYR A 14 8.31 -3.28 6.15
N PRO A 15 9.00 -3.74 7.22
CA PRO A 15 9.99 -4.81 7.09
C PRO A 15 9.41 -6.08 6.44
N GLY A 16 10.04 -6.51 5.34
CA GLY A 16 9.59 -7.66 4.54
C GLY A 16 8.57 -7.33 3.43
N TYR A 17 8.30 -6.05 3.18
CA TYR A 17 7.39 -5.57 2.14
C TYR A 17 8.13 -4.60 1.22
N ASN A 18 7.83 -4.66 -0.08
CA ASN A 18 8.46 -3.82 -1.10
C ASN A 18 7.58 -2.62 -1.52
N TRP A 19 6.28 -2.68 -1.22
CA TRP A 19 5.27 -1.72 -1.66
C TRP A 19 4.47 -1.14 -0.51
N CYS A 20 4.25 -1.88 0.58
CA CYS A 20 3.55 -1.33 1.75
C CYS A 20 4.44 -0.37 2.56
N GLY A 21 4.21 0.94 2.42
CA GLY A 21 4.80 1.97 3.27
C GLY A 21 4.92 3.34 2.59
N PRO A 22 5.02 4.45 3.34
CA PRO A 22 5.21 5.77 2.76
C PRO A 22 6.49 5.84 1.92
N GLY A 23 6.34 6.15 0.63
CA GLY A 23 7.47 6.29 -0.30
C GLY A 23 8.01 4.97 -0.87
N CYS A 24 7.31 3.85 -0.65
CA CYS A 24 7.61 2.55 -1.26
C CYS A 24 6.79 2.39 -2.53
N SER A 25 7.39 1.94 -3.64
CA SER A 25 6.70 1.76 -4.93
C SER A 25 7.50 0.88 -5.91
N GLY A 26 8.20 -0.15 -5.40
CA GLY A 26 9.12 -0.98 -6.18
C GLY A 26 10.58 -0.49 -6.13
N PRO A 27 11.51 -1.11 -6.87
CA PRO A 27 11.31 -1.77 -8.16
C PRO A 27 10.98 -3.28 -8.12
N TRP A 28 11.12 -3.93 -6.97
CA TRP A 28 10.99 -5.38 -6.85
C TRP A 28 9.52 -5.85 -6.89
N GLY A 29 9.30 -7.13 -7.17
CA GLY A 29 7.98 -7.75 -7.11
C GLY A 29 7.38 -7.70 -5.69
N PRO A 30 6.04 -7.80 -5.57
CA PRO A 30 5.40 -7.88 -4.26
C PRO A 30 5.83 -9.17 -3.53
N THR A 31 6.11 -9.09 -2.24
CA THR A 31 6.61 -10.23 -1.46
C THR A 31 5.50 -11.21 -1.04
N ASN A 32 4.26 -10.75 -0.95
CA ASN A 32 3.08 -11.54 -0.59
C ASN A 32 1.78 -10.88 -1.09
N GLN A 33 0.63 -11.46 -0.75
CA GLN A 33 -0.68 -10.98 -1.20
C GLN A 33 -1.02 -9.57 -0.66
N VAL A 34 -0.62 -9.25 0.57
CA VAL A 34 -0.80 -7.92 1.16
C VAL A 34 0.08 -6.88 0.46
N ASP A 35 1.34 -7.23 0.17
CA ASP A 35 2.25 -6.37 -0.59
C ASP A 35 1.75 -6.13 -2.03
N SER A 36 1.07 -7.13 -2.62
CA SER A 36 0.38 -6.99 -3.90
C SER A 36 -0.79 -6.00 -3.85
N CYS A 37 -1.53 -5.95 -2.73
CA CYS A 37 -2.55 -4.91 -2.52
C CYS A 37 -1.92 -3.51 -2.51
N CYS A 38 -0.82 -3.32 -1.79
CA CYS A 38 -0.09 -2.04 -1.76
C CYS A 38 0.47 -1.66 -3.14
N LYS A 39 1.00 -2.63 -3.90
CA LYS A 39 1.43 -2.40 -5.28
C LYS A 39 0.30 -1.85 -6.16
N LYS A 40 -0.89 -2.46 -6.09
CA LYS A 40 -2.06 -2.00 -6.85
C LYS A 40 -2.46 -0.58 -6.47
N HIS A 41 -2.39 -0.25 -5.18
CA HIS A 41 -2.64 1.09 -4.66
C HIS A 41 -1.65 2.12 -5.20
N ASP A 42 -0.36 1.83 -5.14
CA ASP A 42 0.69 2.70 -5.70
C ASP A 42 0.53 2.90 -7.20
N ASP A 43 0.21 1.85 -7.95
CA ASP A 43 -0.02 1.93 -9.38
C ASP A 43 -1.29 2.74 -9.71
N CYS A 44 -2.35 2.63 -8.89
CA CYS A 44 -3.54 3.49 -8.97
C CYS A 44 -3.18 4.96 -8.73
N TYR A 45 -2.42 5.25 -7.67
CA TYR A 45 -1.93 6.60 -7.36
C TYR A 45 -1.03 7.17 -8.47
N LYS A 46 -0.17 6.36 -9.09
CA LYS A 46 0.66 6.79 -10.23
C LYS A 46 -0.18 7.18 -11.44
N ARG A 47 -1.31 6.51 -11.66
CA ARG A 47 -2.16 6.72 -12.84
C ARG A 47 -3.16 7.87 -12.65
N PHE A 48 -3.79 7.95 -11.48
CA PHE A 48 -4.92 8.85 -11.23
C PHE A 48 -4.62 9.93 -10.19
N GLY A 49 -3.44 9.88 -9.55
CA GLY A 49 -3.15 10.67 -8.37
C GLY A 49 -3.81 10.09 -7.10
N PRO A 50 -3.64 10.76 -5.94
CA PRO A 50 -4.24 10.32 -4.70
C PRO A 50 -5.76 10.52 -4.76
N THR A 51 -6.54 9.45 -4.85
CA THR A 51 -8.01 9.50 -4.86
C THR A 51 -8.62 8.60 -3.78
N LYS A 52 -9.83 8.93 -3.31
CA LYS A 52 -10.58 8.05 -2.38
C LYS A 52 -10.85 6.67 -2.97
N GLN A 53 -11.10 6.59 -4.28
CA GLN A 53 -11.34 5.32 -4.96
C GLN A 53 -10.13 4.38 -4.89
N CYS A 54 -8.90 4.90 -5.07
CA CYS A 54 -7.70 4.07 -4.89
C CYS A 54 -7.58 3.56 -3.44
N ASP A 55 -7.87 4.42 -2.45
CA ASP A 55 -7.85 4.06 -1.02
C ASP A 55 -8.91 2.98 -0.70
N GLU A 56 -10.12 3.10 -1.24
CA GLU A 56 -11.19 2.11 -1.11
C GLU A 56 -10.82 0.75 -1.73
N MET A 57 -10.24 0.76 -2.94
CA MET A 57 -9.74 -0.47 -3.57
C MET A 57 -8.69 -1.18 -2.71
N LEU A 58 -7.80 -0.41 -2.07
CA LEU A 58 -6.83 -0.96 -1.14
C LEU A 58 -7.51 -1.58 0.09
N LEU A 59 -8.47 -0.87 0.70
CA LEU A 59 -9.21 -1.37 1.86
C LEU A 59 -9.93 -2.69 1.56
N ASN A 60 -10.62 -2.77 0.43
CA ASN A 60 -11.30 -3.99 -0.01
C ASN A 60 -10.31 -5.14 -0.24
N CYS A 61 -9.15 -4.86 -0.85
CA CYS A 61 -8.10 -5.85 -1.04
C CYS A 61 -7.56 -6.36 0.31
N LEU A 62 -7.20 -5.45 1.22
CA LEU A 62 -6.65 -5.80 2.54
C LEU A 62 -7.64 -6.58 3.39
N GLN A 63 -8.93 -6.22 3.36
CA GLN A 63 -9.98 -6.90 4.12
C GLN A 63 -10.03 -8.39 3.82
N SER A 64 -9.88 -8.77 2.54
CA SER A 64 -9.84 -10.19 2.11
C SER A 64 -8.60 -10.96 2.59
N GLN A 65 -7.54 -10.25 2.99
CA GLN A 65 -6.28 -10.83 3.44
C GLN A 65 -6.16 -10.90 4.98
N ILE A 66 -7.14 -10.38 5.73
CA ILE A 66 -7.11 -10.39 7.18
C ILE A 66 -7.25 -11.83 7.69
N ASN A 67 -6.24 -12.28 8.40
CA ASN A 67 -6.23 -13.55 9.12
C ASN A 67 -5.42 -13.40 10.41
N PRO A 68 -6.05 -13.47 11.60
CA PRO A 68 -5.34 -13.26 12.86
C PRO A 68 -4.33 -14.35 13.18
N ARG A 69 -4.42 -15.52 12.52
CA ARG A 69 -3.53 -16.67 12.76
C ARG A 69 -2.20 -16.58 12.01
N THR A 70 -2.05 -15.67 11.05
CA THR A 70 -0.81 -15.54 10.26
C THR A 70 -0.16 -14.17 10.48
N LYS A 71 1.16 -14.08 10.30
CA LYS A 71 1.85 -12.78 10.34
C LYS A 71 1.31 -11.83 9.26
N MET A 72 1.20 -12.33 8.02
CA MET A 72 0.68 -11.56 6.88
C MET A 72 -0.73 -11.03 7.16
N GLY A 73 -1.63 -11.84 7.73
CA GLY A 73 -2.99 -11.39 8.00
C GLY A 73 -3.10 -10.40 9.17
N ARG A 74 -2.18 -10.45 10.14
CA ARG A 74 -2.04 -9.40 11.17
C ARG A 74 -1.51 -8.10 10.58
N ASP A 75 -0.52 -8.18 9.70
CA ASP A 75 -0.02 -7.02 8.95
C ASP A 75 -1.14 -6.42 8.07
N ALA A 76 -1.96 -7.25 7.40
CA ALA A 76 -3.12 -6.81 6.63
C ALA A 76 -4.10 -5.99 7.48
N ARG A 77 -4.40 -6.46 8.70
CA ARG A 77 -5.28 -5.76 9.65
C ARG A 77 -4.70 -4.42 10.09
N LEU A 78 -3.38 -4.36 10.34
CA LEU A 78 -2.71 -3.11 10.68
C LEU A 78 -2.85 -2.10 9.54
N PHE A 79 -2.51 -2.48 8.31
CA PHE A 79 -2.62 -1.59 7.16
C PHE A 79 -4.07 -1.17 6.89
N TYR A 80 -5.02 -2.09 7.03
CA TYR A 80 -6.45 -1.80 6.87
C TYR A 80 -6.88 -0.70 7.85
N ASN A 81 -6.55 -0.83 9.13
CA ASN A 81 -6.94 0.14 10.15
C ASN A 81 -6.34 1.53 9.88
N VAL A 82 -5.05 1.59 9.53
CA VAL A 82 -4.37 2.86 9.20
C VAL A 82 -4.99 3.52 7.98
N MET A 83 -5.22 2.74 6.92
CA MET A 83 -5.82 3.26 5.69
C MET A 83 -7.29 3.60 5.84
N ARG A 84 -8.01 2.93 6.75
CA ARG A 84 -9.41 3.23 7.05
C ARG A 84 -9.52 4.58 7.74
N LEU A 85 -8.66 4.84 8.73
CA LEU A 85 -8.57 6.15 9.36
C LEU A 85 -8.27 7.26 8.34
N ARG A 86 -7.30 7.02 7.45
CA ARG A 86 -6.97 7.96 6.36
C ARG A 86 -8.16 8.19 5.42
N TYR A 87 -8.90 7.15 5.06
CA TYR A 87 -10.07 7.22 4.18
C TYR A 87 -11.20 8.04 4.81
N ASP A 88 -11.46 7.82 6.10
CA ASP A 88 -12.54 8.48 6.85
C ASP A 88 -12.23 9.96 7.16
N LEU A 89 -10.95 10.33 7.30
CA LEU A 89 -10.50 11.72 7.57
C LEU A 89 -10.33 12.60 6.33
N ARG A 90 -10.55 12.07 5.13
CA ARG A 90 -10.33 12.75 3.85
C ARG A 90 -11.65 13.20 3.22
#